data_AF-A0A2H5VMK0-F1
#
_entry.id   AF-A0A2H5VMK0-F1
#
_cell.length_a   1.000
_cell.length_b   1.000
_cell.length_c   1.000
_cell.angle_alpha   90.00
_cell.angle_beta   90.00
_cell.angle_gamma   90.00
#
_symmetry.space_group_name_H-M   'P 1'
#
loop_
_entity.id
_entity.type
_entity.pdbx_description
1 polymer ?
#
loop_
_entity_poly.entity_id
_entity_poly.type
_entity_poly.pdbx_seq_one_letter_code
_entity_poly.pdbx_strand_id
1 'polypeptide(L)'
;MVGKKRFRIAVEGSLMLALALLGAGSPVGRSQEGAAPVTAPKVGDPAPDFTLPDQNNRPVRLSDFKGKKNVVLAFYVLAFTGG
;
A
#
# COMPACT_ATOMS: atom_id res chain seq x y z
N MET A 1 12.94 30.21 52.99
CA MET A 1 14.37 30.18 52.61
C MET A 1 14.53 29.21 51.43
N VAL A 2 15.18 29.66 50.37
CA VAL A 2 15.01 29.27 48.96
C VAL A 2 15.60 27.90 48.59
N GLY A 3 14.93 27.21 47.66
CA GLY A 3 15.21 25.85 47.21
C GLY A 3 16.52 25.62 46.45
N LYS A 4 16.98 24.36 46.54
CA LYS A 4 18.24 23.84 46.00
C LYS A 4 18.16 23.64 44.48
N LYS A 5 19.02 24.37 43.76
CA LYS A 5 19.18 24.31 42.30
C LYS A 5 19.92 23.02 41.91
N ARG A 6 19.30 22.21 41.06
CA ARG A 6 19.94 21.07 40.38
C ARG A 6 20.20 21.47 38.94
N PHE A 7 21.45 21.71 38.58
CA PHE A 7 21.85 21.91 37.18
C PHE A 7 22.73 20.74 36.78
N ARG A 8 22.24 19.97 35.80
CA ARG A 8 22.79 18.70 35.35
C ARG A 8 23.64 18.94 34.10
N ILE A 9 24.88 18.41 34.17
CA ILE A 9 25.60 17.66 33.12
C ILE A 9 25.96 18.47 31.86
N ALA A 10 27.22 18.91 31.83
CA ALA A 10 28.00 19.04 30.61
C ALA A 10 28.97 17.85 30.54
N VAL A 11 28.87 17.04 29.48
CA VAL A 11 29.90 16.08 29.07
C VAL A 11 30.12 16.32 27.59
N GLU A 12 31.08 17.17 27.30
CA GLU A 12 31.76 17.25 26.01
C GLU A 12 32.75 16.09 25.95
N GLY A 13 32.77 15.29 24.88
CA GLY A 13 33.83 14.31 24.69
C GLY A 13 33.58 13.24 23.62
N SER A 14 34.50 13.22 22.66
CA SER A 14 34.97 12.03 21.93
C SER A 14 34.28 11.66 20.62
N LEU A 15 34.81 12.32 19.61
CA LEU A 15 35.04 11.91 18.22
C LEU A 15 35.61 10.47 18.05
N MET A 16 34.99 9.71 17.14
CA MET A 16 35.46 8.53 16.34
C MET A 16 35.74 7.17 17.00
N LEU A 17 34.99 6.12 16.59
CA LEU A 17 35.52 4.99 15.78
C LEU A 17 34.39 4.03 15.31
N ALA A 18 34.60 3.44 14.13
CA ALA A 18 33.69 2.77 13.21
C ALA A 18 33.08 1.42 13.64
N LEU A 19 31.92 1.09 13.05
CA LEU A 19 31.63 -0.30 12.61
C LEU A 19 30.69 -0.30 11.40
N ALA A 20 31.25 -0.47 10.20
CA ALA A 20 30.51 -0.98 9.05
C ALA A 20 30.31 -2.49 9.26
N LEU A 21 29.13 -3.03 8.94
CA LEU A 21 28.88 -4.29 8.21
C LEU A 21 27.39 -4.70 8.30
N LEU A 22 26.81 -4.89 7.10
CA LEU A 22 25.73 -5.82 6.73
C LEU A 22 24.29 -5.62 7.27
N GLY A 23 23.38 -5.33 6.33
CA GLY A 23 21.95 -5.52 6.51
C GLY A 23 21.19 -5.20 5.23
N ALA A 24 21.10 -6.18 4.34
CA ALA A 24 20.52 -6.13 3.01
C ALA A 24 19.15 -5.41 2.95
N GLY A 25 18.98 -4.61 1.89
CA GLY A 25 17.71 -4.00 1.54
C GLY A 25 16.62 -5.04 1.36
N SER A 26 15.51 -4.87 2.08
CA SER A 26 14.25 -5.49 1.71
C SER A 26 13.54 -4.51 0.78
N PRO A 27 13.34 -4.83 -0.52
CA PRO A 27 12.41 -4.06 -1.32
C PRO A 27 11.02 -4.30 -0.74
N VAL A 28 10.52 -3.32 0.02
CA VAL A 28 9.11 -3.26 0.39
C VAL A 28 8.30 -3.34 -0.89
N GLY A 29 7.59 -4.47 -1.03
CA GLY A 29 6.43 -4.66 -1.89
C GLY A 29 6.56 -4.09 -3.29
N ARG A 30 7.23 -4.82 -4.19
CA ARG A 30 6.79 -4.81 -5.58
C ARG A 30 5.45 -5.54 -5.59
N SER A 31 4.36 -4.81 -5.29
CA SER A 31 3.02 -5.22 -5.73
C SER A 31 3.19 -5.58 -7.19
N GLN A 32 2.89 -6.84 -7.50
CA GLN A 32 3.02 -7.37 -8.83
C GLN A 32 2.15 -6.53 -9.77
N GLU A 33 2.77 -5.55 -10.41
CA GLU A 33 2.35 -5.04 -11.70
C GLU A 33 2.67 -6.16 -12.71
N GLY A 34 1.99 -7.30 -12.55
CA GLY A 34 1.59 -8.07 -13.70
C GLY A 34 0.49 -7.26 -14.33
N ALA A 35 0.86 -6.21 -15.07
CA ALA A 35 -0.05 -5.54 -15.97
C ALA A 35 -0.63 -6.66 -16.84
N ALA A 36 -1.85 -7.09 -16.50
CA ALA A 36 -2.58 -8.01 -17.34
C ALA A 36 -2.50 -7.42 -18.75
N PRO A 37 -2.16 -8.22 -19.78
CA PRO A 37 -2.02 -7.70 -21.13
C PRO A 37 -3.25 -6.86 -21.44
N VAL A 38 -3.04 -5.62 -21.93
CA VAL A 38 -4.07 -4.62 -22.28
C VAL A 38 -4.98 -5.06 -23.44
N THR A 39 -5.08 -6.36 -23.65
CA THR A 39 -6.03 -6.99 -24.55
C THR A 39 -7.41 -6.87 -23.93
N ALA A 40 -8.37 -6.37 -24.69
CA ALA A 40 -9.76 -6.38 -24.28
C ALA A 40 -10.17 -7.84 -23.90
N PRO A 41 -10.88 -8.04 -22.78
CA PRO A 41 -11.32 -9.36 -22.38
C PRO A 41 -12.21 -9.97 -23.47
N LYS A 42 -11.96 -11.23 -23.81
CA LYS A 42 -12.77 -11.97 -24.79
C LYS A 42 -13.91 -12.69 -24.07
N VAL A 43 -15.01 -12.89 -24.77
CA VAL A 43 -16.14 -13.65 -24.24
C VAL A 43 -15.72 -15.10 -23.99
N GLY A 44 -16.06 -15.62 -22.81
CA GLY A 44 -15.71 -16.97 -22.37
C GLY A 44 -14.38 -17.07 -21.61
N ASP A 45 -13.48 -16.10 -21.76
CA ASP A 45 -12.26 -16.05 -20.97
C ASP A 45 -12.57 -15.72 -19.50
N PRO A 46 -11.78 -16.24 -18.54
CA PRO A 46 -11.90 -15.81 -17.15
C PRO A 46 -11.72 -14.28 -17.05
N ALA A 47 -12.63 -13.61 -16.32
CA ALA A 47 -12.50 -12.19 -16.04
C ALA A 47 -11.16 -11.91 -15.32
N PRO A 48 -10.41 -10.86 -15.71
CA PRO A 48 -9.19 -10.47 -15.02
C PRO A 48 -9.47 -10.18 -13.55
N ASP A 49 -8.70 -10.79 -12.63
CA ASP A 49 -8.89 -10.53 -11.21
C ASP A 49 -8.25 -9.20 -10.82
N PHE A 50 -8.95 -8.43 -10.02
CA PHE A 50 -8.47 -7.16 -9.49
C PHE A 50 -9.04 -6.93 -8.08
N THR A 51 -8.35 -6.08 -7.32
CA THR A 51 -8.79 -5.62 -6.01
C THR A 51 -8.84 -4.10 -6.03
N LEU A 52 -9.99 -3.53 -5.65
CA LEU A 52 -10.19 -2.08 -5.56
C LEU A 52 -10.77 -1.72 -4.19
N PRO A 53 -10.48 -0.51 -3.66
CA PRO A 53 -11.18 0.00 -2.50
C PRO A 53 -12.64 0.31 -2.84
N ASP A 54 -13.56 0.00 -1.92
CA ASP A 54 -14.94 0.51 -1.95
C ASP A 54 -15.01 1.96 -1.43
N GLN A 55 -16.22 2.52 -1.38
CA GLN A 55 -16.47 3.88 -0.85
C GLN A 55 -16.06 4.07 0.62
N ASN A 56 -15.80 3.00 1.35
CA ASN A 56 -15.35 2.98 2.73
C ASN A 56 -13.86 2.59 2.85
N ASN A 57 -13.10 2.62 1.76
CA ASN A 57 -11.70 2.16 1.66
C ASN A 57 -11.48 0.68 2.03
N ARG A 58 -12.53 -0.15 2.00
CA ARG A 58 -12.39 -1.58 2.22
C ARG A 58 -11.95 -2.24 0.91
N PRO A 59 -10.95 -3.12 0.93
CA PRO A 59 -10.54 -3.84 -0.26
C PRO A 59 -11.65 -4.81 -0.69
N VAL A 60 -12.02 -4.77 -1.97
CA VAL A 60 -12.98 -5.68 -2.60
C VAL A 60 -12.30 -6.35 -3.79
N ARG A 61 -12.29 -7.68 -3.82
CA ARG A 61 -11.66 -8.46 -4.89
C ARG A 61 -12.72 -9.13 -5.76
N LEU A 62 -12.56 -9.06 -7.08
CA LEU A 62 -13.53 -9.61 -8.03
C LEU A 62 -13.73 -11.13 -7.82
N SER A 63 -12.64 -11.87 -7.61
CA SER A 63 -12.70 -13.32 -7.40
C SER A 63 -13.50 -13.77 -6.16
N ASP A 64 -13.75 -12.90 -5.19
CA ASP A 64 -14.53 -13.24 -4.00
C ASP A 64 -16.02 -13.51 -4.32
N PHE A 65 -16.49 -13.06 -5.49
CA PHE A 65 -17.85 -13.27 -5.99
C PHE A 65 -17.99 -14.48 -6.94
N LYS A 66 -16.86 -15.05 -7.40
CA LYS A 66 -16.85 -16.15 -8.37
C LYS A 66 -17.60 -17.37 -7.82
N GLY A 67 -18.52 -17.92 -8.61
CA GLY A 67 -19.33 -19.09 -8.23
C GLY A 67 -20.44 -18.83 -7.20
N LYS A 68 -20.60 -17.59 -6.72
CA LYS A 68 -21.63 -17.22 -5.74
C LYS A 68 -22.82 -16.49 -6.36
N LYS A 69 -22.57 -15.65 -7.36
CA LYS A 69 -23.60 -14.86 -8.07
C LYS A 69 -23.07 -14.35 -9.41
N ASN A 70 -23.98 -13.93 -10.28
CA ASN A 70 -23.64 -13.17 -11.48
C ASN A 70 -23.20 -11.75 -11.09
N VAL A 71 -22.21 -11.20 -11.80
CA VAL A 71 -21.62 -9.89 -11.53
C VAL A 71 -21.59 -9.09 -12.83
N VAL A 72 -21.98 -7.80 -12.75
CA VAL A 72 -21.87 -6.83 -13.85
C VAL A 72 -20.89 -5.74 -13.42
N LEU A 73 -19.96 -5.37 -14.29
CA LEU A 73 -19.03 -4.26 -14.09
C LEU A 73 -19.43 -3.09 -15.00
N ALA A 74 -19.53 -1.90 -14.42
CA ALA A 74 -19.79 -0.66 -15.14
C ALA A 74 -18.70 0.37 -14.78
N PHE A 75 -18.15 1.02 -15.80
CA PHE A 75 -17.11 2.03 -15.64
C PHE A 75 -17.69 3.39 -16.00
N TYR A 76 -17.56 4.36 -15.09
CA TYR A 76 -18.00 5.73 -15.28
C TYR A 76 -16.77 6.65 -15.33
N VAL A 77 -16.76 7.64 -16.22
CA VAL A 77 -15.60 8.52 -16.40
C VAL A 77 -15.42 9.45 -15.20
N LEU A 78 -16.51 10.06 -14.74
CA LEU A 78 -16.53 11.00 -13.62
C LEU A 78 -17.75 10.76 -12.73
N ALA A 79 -17.56 10.97 -11.43
CA ALA A 79 -18.68 11.01 -10.48
C ALA A 79 -19.55 12.27 -10.71
N PHE A 80 -20.84 12.18 -10.34
CA PHE A 80 -21.79 13.29 -10.39
C PHE A 80 -22.01 13.94 -11.78
N THR A 81 -21.97 13.13 -12.83
CA THR A 81 -22.28 13.57 -14.20
C THR A 81 -23.58 12.95 -14.70
N GLY A 82 -24.27 13.64 -15.62
CA GLY A 82 -25.37 13.06 -16.38
C GLY A 82 -24.82 12.08 -17.42
N GLY A 83 -25.43 10.90 -17.51
CA GLY A 83 -25.08 9.86 -18.48
C GLY A 83 -25.63 10.12 -19.87
#